data_AF-A0A2E0KTM5-F1
#
_entry.id   AF-A0A2E0KTM5-F1
#
_cell.length_a   1.000
_cell.length_b   1.000
_cell.length_c   1.000
_cell.angle_alpha   90.00
_cell.angle_beta   90.00
_cell.angle_gamma   90.00
#
_symmetry.space_group_name_H-M   'P 1'
#
loop_
_entity.id
_entity.type
_entity.pdbx_description
1 polymer ?
#
loop_
_entity_poly.entity_id
_entity_poly.type
_entity_poly.pdbx_seq_one_letter_code
_entity_poly.pdbx_strand_id
1 'polypeptide(L)'
;MRRKSNNAPRNNVLRYLLWLLVAYTAFSNRQHYRMPTTWLPHLLTNTLSLLLPDALRGLFASRHRPRNVVEDTLLTMVRDNPNYAIYVAPLALGYIVSHPRFNIYKGSWGALRLAGFGLDSLPHSATAFAFSALVADTFETMGTRQQYNGMLADFVRWGKHKPELLSLVMLGLVTINWELGEYMMFQREIAEKGDAALTNMQWSMEDTWRDVGANLIGWTAAMLWHRSKQK
;
A
#
# COMPACT_ATOMS: atom_id res chain seq x y z
N MET A 1 23.13 10.89 21.99
CA MET A 1 21.87 11.69 21.99
C MET A 1 21.21 11.57 20.62
N ARG A 2 20.11 10.82 20.47
CA ARG A 2 19.31 10.80 19.22
C ARG A 2 18.55 12.13 19.13
N ARG A 3 18.84 12.96 18.13
CA ARG A 3 18.01 14.14 17.79
C ARG A 3 16.57 13.66 17.63
N LYS A 4 15.63 14.19 18.44
CA LYS A 4 14.20 14.02 18.17
C LYS A 4 13.95 14.60 16.78
N SER A 5 13.55 13.75 15.84
CA SER A 5 13.20 14.17 14.49
C SER A 5 12.01 15.13 14.55
N ASN A 6 12.20 16.37 14.10
CA ASN A 6 11.14 17.38 13.99
C ASN A 6 10.04 17.03 12.96
N ASN A 7 10.11 15.84 12.34
CA ASN A 7 9.18 15.43 11.28
C ASN A 7 7.93 14.73 11.80
N ALA A 8 7.90 14.27 13.06
CA ALA A 8 6.74 13.55 13.60
C ALA A 8 5.39 14.30 13.47
N PRO A 9 5.30 15.63 13.71
CA PRO A 9 4.06 16.37 13.52
C PRO A 9 3.62 16.42 12.05
N ARG A 10 4.56 16.61 11.12
CA ARG A 10 4.27 16.74 9.67
C ARG A 10 3.71 15.45 9.09
N ASN A 11 4.23 14.30 9.51
CA ASN A 11 3.74 13.01 9.03
C ASN A 11 2.35 12.66 9.57
N ASN A 12 2.04 13.07 10.81
CA ASN A 12 0.68 12.90 11.32
C ASN A 12 -0.31 13.75 10.51
N VAL A 13 0.05 15.00 10.22
CA VAL A 13 -0.76 15.87 9.33
C VAL A 13 -0.96 15.22 7.97
N LEU A 14 0.09 14.70 7.32
CA LEU A 14 -0.03 14.02 6.03
C LEU A 14 -0.98 12.82 6.12
N ARG A 15 -0.83 11.94 7.11
CA ARG A 15 -1.72 10.76 7.27
C ARG A 15 -3.17 11.17 7.47
N TYR A 16 -3.44 12.18 8.29
CA TYR A 16 -4.81 12.64 8.52
C TYR A 16 -5.40 13.34 7.29
N LEU A 17 -4.62 14.13 6.55
CA LEU A 17 -5.05 14.71 5.28
C LEU A 17 -5.40 13.61 4.25
N LEU A 18 -4.51 12.62 4.09
CA LEU A 18 -4.79 11.48 3.21
C LEU A 18 -6.04 10.72 3.65
N TRP A 19 -6.22 10.50 4.95
CA TRP A 19 -7.39 9.81 5.49
C TRP A 19 -8.69 10.58 5.22
N LEU A 20 -8.69 11.91 5.40
CA LEU A 20 -9.84 12.75 5.08
C LEU A 20 -10.18 12.72 3.59
N LEU A 21 -9.16 12.74 2.71
CA LEU A 21 -9.36 12.64 1.26
C LEU A 21 -9.88 11.27 0.85
N VAL A 22 -9.39 10.19 1.47
CA VAL A 22 -9.93 8.83 1.29
C VAL A 22 -11.39 8.77 1.74
N ALA A 23 -11.71 9.30 2.91
CA ALA A 23 -13.09 9.30 3.44
C ALA A 23 -14.04 10.09 2.53
N TYR A 24 -13.59 11.25 2.04
CA TYR A 24 -14.34 12.05 1.07
C TYR A 24 -14.55 11.32 -0.26
N THR A 25 -13.51 10.65 -0.75
CA THR A 25 -13.58 9.84 -1.98
C THR A 25 -14.50 8.65 -1.81
N ALA A 26 -14.44 7.96 -0.66
CA ALA A 26 -15.32 6.86 -0.31
C ALA A 26 -16.79 7.29 -0.23
N PHE A 27 -17.05 8.44 0.40
CA PHE A 27 -18.39 9.01 0.43
C PHE A 27 -18.91 9.32 -0.98
N SER A 28 -18.08 9.93 -1.83
CA SER A 28 -18.46 10.28 -3.20
C SER A 28 -18.71 9.04 -4.07
N ASN A 29 -17.85 8.03 -3.97
CA ASN A 29 -18.03 6.73 -4.63
C ASN A 29 -19.32 6.03 -4.17
N ARG A 30 -19.60 6.04 -2.86
CA ARG A 30 -20.85 5.51 -2.30
C ARG A 30 -22.08 6.19 -2.89
N GLN A 31 -22.08 7.52 -2.99
CA GLN A 31 -23.22 8.27 -3.53
C GLN A 31 -23.40 8.04 -5.03
N HIS A 32 -22.30 7.97 -5.78
CA HIS A 32 -22.31 7.85 -7.24
C HIS A 32 -22.64 6.42 -7.70
N TYR A 33 -21.86 5.43 -7.27
CA TYR A 33 -22.00 4.04 -7.74
C TYR A 33 -23.01 3.23 -6.93
N ARG A 34 -23.32 3.65 -5.69
CA ARG A 34 -24.27 2.97 -4.79
C ARG A 34 -23.95 1.49 -4.56
N MET A 35 -22.67 1.14 -4.61
CA MET A 35 -22.17 -0.23 -4.48
C MET A 35 -21.12 -0.32 -3.36
N PRO A 36 -21.29 -1.20 -2.36
CA PRO A 36 -20.35 -1.32 -1.24
C PRO A 36 -18.91 -1.61 -1.66
N THR A 37 -18.73 -2.43 -2.70
CA THR A 37 -17.45 -2.84 -3.28
C THR A 37 -16.59 -1.65 -3.75
N THR A 38 -17.21 -0.53 -4.10
CA THR A 38 -16.55 0.66 -4.67
C THR A 38 -15.94 1.59 -3.61
N TRP A 39 -16.26 1.39 -2.33
CA TRP A 39 -15.80 2.28 -1.27
C TRP A 39 -15.46 1.59 0.04
N LEU A 40 -16.17 0.54 0.43
CA LEU A 40 -15.99 -0.07 1.74
C LEU A 40 -14.62 -0.75 1.89
N PRO A 41 -14.16 -1.62 0.95
CA PRO A 41 -12.84 -2.23 1.06
C PRO A 41 -11.72 -1.18 1.07
N HIS A 42 -11.83 -0.16 0.21
CA HIS A 42 -10.83 0.89 0.12
C HIS A 42 -10.79 1.78 1.35
N LEU A 43 -11.96 2.20 1.88
CA LEU A 43 -12.05 2.99 3.10
C LEU A 43 -11.50 2.21 4.30
N LEU A 44 -11.86 0.93 4.43
CA LEU A 44 -11.39 0.08 5.52
C LEU A 44 -9.87 -0.09 5.46
N THR A 45 -9.34 -0.56 4.34
CA THR A 45 -7.90 -0.83 4.18
C THR A 45 -7.09 0.45 4.38
N ASN A 46 -7.48 1.56 3.77
CA ASN A 46 -6.78 2.83 3.95
C ASN A 46 -6.90 3.36 5.38
N THR A 47 -8.06 3.21 6.04
CA THR A 47 -8.21 3.61 7.45
C THR A 47 -7.28 2.80 8.34
N LEU A 48 -7.24 1.48 8.16
CA LEU A 48 -6.35 0.60 8.90
C LEU A 48 -4.89 1.00 8.66
N SER A 49 -4.44 1.14 7.42
CA SER A 49 -3.06 1.52 7.10
C SER A 49 -2.71 2.92 7.60
N LEU A 50 -3.54 3.93 7.36
CA LEU A 50 -3.23 5.32 7.71
C LEU A 50 -3.27 5.58 9.22
N LEU A 51 -4.13 4.89 9.97
CA LEU A 51 -4.30 5.09 11.41
C LEU A 51 -3.59 4.04 12.28
N LEU A 52 -2.95 3.02 11.69
CA LEU A 52 -2.22 1.99 12.43
C LEU A 52 -1.21 2.57 13.43
N PRO A 53 -0.38 3.58 13.09
CA PRO A 53 0.53 4.18 14.07
C PRO A 53 -0.18 4.74 15.31
N ASP A 54 -1.38 5.30 15.16
CA ASP A 54 -2.16 5.86 16.28
C ASP A 54 -2.76 4.74 17.13
N ALA A 55 -3.28 3.69 16.49
CA ALA A 55 -3.73 2.48 17.19
C ALA A 55 -2.59 1.88 18.03
N LEU A 56 -1.37 1.79 17.47
CA LEU A 56 -0.21 1.30 18.20
C LEU A 56 0.25 2.23 19.33
N ARG A 57 0.07 3.55 19.20
CA ARG A 57 0.32 4.49 20.32
C ARG A 57 -0.72 4.35 21.43
N GLY A 58 -1.97 4.05 21.08
CA GLY A 58 -3.04 3.78 22.04
C GLY A 58 -2.85 2.44 22.77
N LEU A 59 -2.38 1.41 22.07
CA LEU A 59 -2.15 0.07 22.64
C LEU A 59 -0.86 -0.02 23.44
N PHE A 60 0.21 0.67 23.02
CA PHE A 60 1.53 0.59 23.64
C PHE A 60 1.96 1.93 24.21
N ALA A 61 2.06 1.99 25.54
CA ALA A 61 2.55 3.17 26.26
C ALA A 61 3.94 3.61 25.76
N SER A 62 4.27 4.89 25.90
CA SER A 62 5.56 5.43 25.42
C SER A 62 6.79 4.80 26.06
N ARG A 63 6.64 4.20 27.27
CA ARG A 63 7.71 3.48 27.98
C ARG A 63 7.66 1.96 27.78
N HIS A 64 6.75 1.48 26.93
CA HIS A 64 6.59 0.05 26.67
C HIS A 64 7.88 -0.53 26.12
N ARG A 65 8.30 -1.67 26.68
CA ARG A 65 9.45 -2.43 26.20
C ARG A 65 8.93 -3.60 25.37
N PRO A 66 9.31 -3.69 24.08
CA PRO A 66 8.83 -4.78 23.24
C PRO A 66 9.31 -6.13 23.80
N ARG A 67 8.44 -7.14 23.73
CA ARG A 67 8.67 -8.48 24.29
C ARG A 67 9.33 -9.43 23.29
N ASN A 68 9.20 -9.16 21.99
CA ASN A 68 9.73 -9.99 20.92
C ASN A 68 10.08 -9.16 19.67
N VAL A 69 10.74 -9.80 18.71
CA VAL A 69 11.22 -9.16 17.47
C VAL A 69 10.10 -8.55 16.64
N VAL A 70 8.94 -9.20 16.62
CA VAL A 70 7.79 -8.77 15.82
C VAL A 70 7.23 -7.47 16.41
N GLU A 71 7.03 -7.45 17.73
CA GLU A 71 6.56 -6.27 18.45
C GLU A 71 7.56 -5.10 18.31
N ASP A 72 8.85 -5.32 18.54
CA ASP A 72 9.86 -4.27 18.39
C ASP A 72 9.91 -3.70 16.96
N THR A 73 9.80 -4.59 15.97
CA THR A 73 9.78 -4.19 14.56
C THR A 73 8.53 -3.41 14.21
N LEU A 74 7.37 -3.85 14.68
CA LEU A 74 6.10 -3.16 14.49
C LEU A 74 6.15 -1.74 15.09
N LEU A 75 6.65 -1.60 16.32
CA LEU A 75 6.83 -0.29 16.95
C LEU A 75 7.81 0.57 16.16
N THR A 76 8.92 -0.01 15.70
CA THR A 76 9.95 0.73 14.96
C THR A 76 9.51 1.16 13.57
N MET A 77 8.94 0.24 12.78
CA MET A 77 8.61 0.45 11.37
C MET A 77 7.28 1.16 11.15
N VAL A 78 6.37 1.08 12.14
CA VAL A 78 5.02 1.64 12.04
C VAL A 78 4.79 2.79 13.02
N ARG A 79 4.91 2.53 14.32
CA ARG A 79 4.56 3.52 15.36
C ARG A 79 5.52 4.72 15.36
N ASP A 80 6.81 4.40 15.30
CA ASP A 80 7.92 5.34 15.57
C ASP A 80 8.66 5.76 14.28
N ASN A 81 8.30 5.19 13.13
CA ASN A 81 8.94 5.47 11.84
C ASN A 81 8.50 6.84 11.31
N PRO A 82 9.41 7.83 11.19
CA PRO A 82 9.08 9.13 10.63
C PRO A 82 8.82 9.08 9.12
N ASN A 83 9.01 7.96 8.44
CA ASN A 83 8.70 7.84 7.01
C ASN A 83 7.47 6.95 6.77
N TYR A 84 6.78 6.48 7.81
CA TYR A 84 5.64 5.55 7.65
C TYR A 84 4.58 6.08 6.68
N ALA A 85 4.24 7.36 6.81
CA ALA A 85 3.26 8.02 5.94
C ALA A 85 3.61 7.91 4.45
N ILE A 86 4.91 7.93 4.11
CA ILE A 86 5.38 7.85 2.73
C ILE A 86 5.16 6.44 2.17
N TYR A 87 5.33 5.39 2.99
CA TYR A 87 5.09 4.01 2.53
C TYR A 87 3.61 3.72 2.23
N VAL A 88 2.69 4.36 2.96
CA VAL A 88 1.24 4.12 2.79
C VAL A 88 0.54 5.14 1.90
N ALA A 89 1.19 6.28 1.60
CA ALA A 89 0.59 7.33 0.78
C ALA A 89 0.19 6.88 -0.64
N PRO A 90 1.00 6.09 -1.38
CA PRO A 90 0.62 5.64 -2.72
C PRO A 90 -0.69 4.85 -2.77
N LEU A 91 -0.93 3.98 -1.77
CA LEU A 91 -2.18 3.23 -1.64
C LEU A 91 -3.39 4.18 -1.49
N ALA A 92 -3.26 5.20 -0.64
CA ALA A 92 -4.30 6.20 -0.44
C ALA A 92 -4.53 7.05 -1.68
N LEU A 93 -3.44 7.50 -2.32
CA LEU A 93 -3.50 8.31 -3.53
C LEU A 93 -4.16 7.55 -4.68
N GLY A 94 -3.85 6.27 -4.88
CA GLY A 94 -4.50 5.42 -5.86
C GLY A 94 -6.02 5.39 -5.69
N TYR A 95 -6.49 5.30 -4.44
CA TYR A 95 -7.94 5.39 -4.21
C TYR A 95 -8.50 6.81 -4.41
N ILE A 96 -7.79 7.86 -3.98
CA ILE A 96 -8.24 9.26 -4.13
C ILE A 96 -8.46 9.62 -5.61
N VAL A 97 -7.60 9.14 -6.50
CA VAL A 97 -7.72 9.37 -7.95
C VAL A 97 -8.81 8.53 -8.64
N SER A 98 -9.50 7.65 -7.89
CA SER A 98 -10.72 6.98 -8.34
C SER A 98 -11.99 7.82 -8.18
N HIS A 99 -11.88 9.05 -7.65
CA HIS A 99 -13.04 9.90 -7.38
C HIS A 99 -13.91 10.11 -8.64
N PRO A 100 -15.26 10.02 -8.57
CA PRO A 100 -16.15 10.04 -9.74
C PRO A 100 -15.98 11.24 -10.69
N ARG A 101 -15.51 12.38 -10.19
CA ARG A 101 -15.27 13.60 -10.99
C ARG A 101 -14.01 13.57 -11.87
N PHE A 102 -13.00 12.79 -11.50
CA PHE A 102 -11.69 12.77 -12.17
C PHE A 102 -11.07 11.37 -12.16
N ASN A 103 -11.93 10.36 -12.27
CA ASN A 103 -11.58 8.96 -12.14
C ASN A 103 -10.55 8.57 -13.22
N ILE A 104 -9.30 8.31 -12.81
CA ILE A 104 -8.22 7.96 -13.75
C ILE A 104 -8.33 6.54 -14.30
N TYR A 105 -9.25 5.74 -13.77
CA TYR A 105 -9.54 4.39 -14.21
C TYR A 105 -10.69 4.37 -15.23
N LYS A 106 -11.43 5.48 -15.41
CA LYS A 106 -12.61 5.54 -16.30
C LYS A 106 -12.69 6.82 -17.13
N GLY A 107 -13.56 6.79 -18.14
CA GLY A 107 -13.88 7.95 -18.97
C GLY A 107 -12.68 8.48 -19.75
N SER A 108 -12.66 9.78 -20.03
CA SER A 108 -11.60 10.40 -20.82
C SER A 108 -10.22 10.28 -20.18
N TRP A 109 -10.13 10.37 -18.85
CA TRP A 109 -8.88 10.21 -18.11
C TRP A 109 -8.38 8.77 -18.14
N GLY A 110 -9.28 7.80 -17.92
CA GLY A 110 -8.99 6.37 -18.02
C GLY A 110 -8.66 5.87 -19.42
N ALA A 111 -8.89 6.67 -20.47
CA ALA A 111 -8.47 6.36 -21.84
C ALA A 111 -7.06 6.90 -22.18
N LEU A 112 -6.48 7.78 -21.35
CA LEU A 112 -5.15 8.33 -21.60
C LEU A 112 -4.08 7.25 -21.44
N ARG A 113 -3.18 7.14 -22.42
CA ARG A 113 -2.08 6.18 -22.43
C ARG A 113 -0.76 6.89 -22.72
N LEU A 114 0.29 6.50 -22.03
CA LEU A 114 1.67 6.90 -22.29
C LEU A 114 2.53 5.63 -22.42
N ALA A 115 3.15 5.43 -23.58
CA ALA A 115 3.95 4.24 -23.89
C ALA A 115 3.22 2.90 -23.60
N GLY A 116 1.90 2.84 -23.84
CA GLY A 116 1.08 1.65 -23.61
C GLY A 116 0.52 1.49 -22.19
N PHE A 117 0.96 2.30 -21.24
CA PHE A 117 0.47 2.31 -19.85
C PHE A 117 -0.57 3.40 -19.62
N GLY A 118 -1.62 3.10 -18.85
CA GLY A 118 -2.63 4.07 -18.45
C GLY A 118 -2.17 4.98 -17.32
N LEU A 119 -3.02 5.95 -16.96
CA LEU A 119 -2.76 6.79 -15.80
C LEU A 119 -2.84 5.99 -14.48
N ASP A 120 -3.65 4.94 -14.47
CA ASP A 120 -3.73 3.91 -13.42
C ASP A 120 -2.39 3.22 -13.13
N SER A 121 -1.54 3.06 -14.14
CA SER A 121 -0.22 2.44 -13.97
C SER A 121 0.69 3.21 -13.01
N LEU A 122 0.43 4.52 -12.80
CA LEU A 122 1.15 5.35 -11.84
C LEU A 122 0.88 4.91 -10.38
N PRO A 123 -0.37 4.86 -9.87
CA PRO A 123 -0.62 4.34 -8.53
C PRO A 123 -0.22 2.87 -8.35
N HIS A 124 -0.33 2.01 -9.37
CA HIS A 124 0.19 0.63 -9.29
C HIS A 124 1.71 0.63 -9.06
N SER A 125 2.47 1.31 -9.92
CA SER A 125 3.93 1.41 -9.80
C SER A 125 4.36 2.04 -8.47
N ALA A 126 3.71 3.12 -8.05
CA ALA A 126 4.04 3.81 -6.80
C ALA A 126 3.72 2.96 -5.56
N THR A 127 2.60 2.23 -5.58
CA THR A 127 2.22 1.32 -4.49
C THR A 127 3.15 0.14 -4.41
N ALA A 128 3.50 -0.48 -5.54
CA ALA A 128 4.49 -1.56 -5.59
C ALA A 128 5.87 -1.09 -5.10
N PHE A 129 6.32 0.10 -5.54
CA PHE A 129 7.56 0.68 -5.04
C PHE A 129 7.56 0.80 -3.51
N ALA A 130 6.52 1.45 -2.97
CA ALA A 130 6.46 1.71 -1.54
C ALA A 130 6.29 0.42 -0.73
N PHE A 131 5.49 -0.53 -1.20
CA PHE A 131 5.31 -1.82 -0.56
C PHE A 131 6.61 -2.63 -0.55
N SER A 132 7.29 -2.77 -1.70
CA SER A 132 8.54 -3.52 -1.79
C SER A 132 9.66 -2.88 -0.96
N ALA A 133 9.75 -1.55 -0.94
CA ALA A 133 10.67 -0.84 -0.06
C ALA A 133 10.34 -1.07 1.42
N LEU A 134 9.05 -1.02 1.80
CA LEU A 134 8.61 -1.29 3.18
C LEU A 134 8.98 -2.72 3.61
N VAL A 135 8.77 -3.72 2.75
CA VAL A 135 9.13 -5.12 3.03
C VAL A 135 10.65 -5.25 3.25
N ALA A 136 11.45 -4.72 2.33
CA ALA A 136 12.91 -4.78 2.44
C ALA A 136 13.41 -4.09 3.73
N ASP A 137 12.98 -2.85 3.96
CA ASP A 137 13.40 -2.06 5.13
C ASP A 137 12.91 -2.70 6.44
N THR A 138 11.76 -3.39 6.43
CA THR A 138 11.24 -4.14 7.59
C THR A 138 12.15 -5.31 7.93
N PHE A 139 12.56 -6.12 6.95
CA PHE A 139 13.43 -7.27 7.18
C PHE A 139 14.85 -6.87 7.54
N GLU A 140 15.37 -5.79 6.95
CA GLU A 140 16.63 -5.20 7.37
C GLU A 140 16.56 -4.78 8.84
N THR A 141 15.51 -4.05 9.21
CA THR A 141 15.26 -3.59 10.58
C THR A 141 15.15 -4.78 11.53
N MET A 142 14.35 -5.81 11.22
CA MET A 142 14.27 -7.05 12.00
C MET A 142 15.65 -7.70 12.17
N GLY A 143 16.42 -7.81 11.09
CA GLY A 143 17.70 -8.51 11.06
C GLY A 143 18.86 -7.80 11.77
N THR A 144 18.70 -6.54 12.18
CA THR A 144 19.66 -5.87 13.09
C THR A 144 19.52 -6.31 14.55
N ARG A 145 18.46 -7.05 14.89
CA ARG A 145 18.17 -7.45 16.27
C ARG A 145 18.78 -8.82 16.54
N GLN A 146 19.93 -8.82 17.21
CA GLN A 146 20.73 -10.04 17.46
C GLN A 146 20.16 -10.99 18.52
N GLN A 147 19.01 -10.67 19.14
CA GLN A 147 18.55 -11.32 20.37
C GLN A 147 17.65 -12.54 20.16
N TYR A 148 17.42 -12.96 18.91
CA TYR A 148 16.36 -13.92 18.59
C TYR A 148 16.88 -15.16 17.84
N ASN A 149 16.37 -16.33 18.24
CA ASN A 149 16.74 -17.65 17.72
C ASN A 149 15.51 -18.40 17.15
N GLY A 150 15.74 -19.47 16.40
CA GLY A 150 14.69 -20.33 15.82
C GLY A 150 14.22 -19.94 14.42
N MET A 151 13.17 -20.60 13.92
CA MET A 151 12.70 -20.50 12.52
C MET A 151 12.41 -19.07 12.06
N LEU A 152 11.83 -18.23 12.93
CA LEU A 152 11.58 -16.83 12.60
C LEU A 152 12.88 -16.05 12.38
N ALA A 153 13.91 -16.32 13.19
CA ALA A 153 15.20 -15.67 13.04
C ALA A 153 15.91 -16.13 11.75
N ASP A 154 15.79 -17.40 11.39
CA ASP A 154 16.30 -17.93 10.11
C ASP A 154 15.60 -17.27 8.92
N PHE A 155 14.27 -17.17 8.97
CA PHE A 155 13.48 -16.50 7.93
C PHE A 155 13.83 -15.01 7.80
N VAL A 156 13.98 -14.29 8.91
CA VAL A 156 14.40 -12.89 8.91
C VAL A 156 15.80 -12.73 8.33
N ARG A 157 16.76 -13.59 8.74
CA ARG A 157 18.12 -13.57 8.19
C ARG A 157 18.08 -13.82 6.69
N TRP A 158 17.35 -14.84 6.24
CA TRP A 158 17.20 -15.12 4.82
C TRP A 158 16.61 -13.93 4.05
N GLY A 159 15.54 -13.33 4.57
CA GLY A 159 14.89 -12.18 3.95
C GLY A 159 15.79 -10.95 3.87
N LYS A 160 16.59 -10.69 4.91
CA LYS A 160 17.61 -9.63 4.90
C LYS A 160 18.70 -9.88 3.86
N HIS A 161 19.10 -11.14 3.62
CA HIS A 161 20.11 -11.47 2.61
C HIS A 161 19.55 -11.50 1.19
N LYS A 162 18.23 -11.67 1.03
CA LYS A 162 17.54 -11.75 -0.26
C LYS A 162 16.32 -10.80 -0.32
N PRO A 163 16.50 -9.48 -0.10
CA PRO A 163 15.39 -8.53 -0.04
C PRO A 163 14.64 -8.45 -1.38
N GLU A 164 15.32 -8.63 -2.51
CA GLU A 164 14.70 -8.62 -3.84
C GLU A 164 13.71 -9.77 -4.01
N LEU A 165 14.13 -11.01 -3.70
CA LEU A 165 13.29 -12.19 -3.84
C LEU A 165 12.12 -12.14 -2.85
N LEU A 166 12.38 -11.78 -1.61
CA LEU A 166 11.33 -11.70 -0.59
C LEU A 166 10.29 -10.64 -0.95
N SER A 167 10.71 -9.42 -1.30
CA SER A 167 9.79 -8.35 -1.68
C SER A 167 9.01 -8.68 -2.96
N LEU A 168 9.63 -9.38 -3.92
CA LEU A 168 8.96 -9.84 -5.14
C LEU A 168 7.89 -10.89 -4.83
N VAL A 169 8.21 -11.89 -4.00
CA VAL A 169 7.24 -12.92 -3.58
C VAL A 169 6.05 -12.28 -2.86
N MET A 170 6.34 -11.40 -1.90
CA MET A 170 5.28 -10.70 -1.15
C MET A 170 4.42 -9.81 -2.08
N LEU A 171 5.05 -9.11 -3.03
CA LEU A 171 4.32 -8.30 -4.00
C LEU A 171 3.45 -9.18 -4.89
N GLY A 172 3.98 -10.29 -5.40
CA GLY A 172 3.23 -11.24 -6.21
C GLY A 172 2.01 -11.80 -5.49
N LEU A 173 2.12 -12.15 -4.20
CA LEU A 173 0.99 -12.58 -3.40
C LEU A 173 -0.09 -11.49 -3.25
N VAL A 174 0.32 -10.24 -3.01
CA VAL A 174 -0.61 -9.11 -2.89
C VAL A 174 -1.27 -8.81 -4.23
N THR A 175 -0.52 -8.79 -5.33
CA THR A 175 -1.05 -8.58 -6.69
C THR A 175 -2.05 -9.68 -7.05
N ILE A 176 -1.74 -10.96 -6.82
CA ILE A 176 -2.70 -12.06 -7.08
C ILE A 176 -4.00 -11.86 -6.29
N ASN A 177 -3.90 -11.53 -5.00
CA ASN A 177 -5.07 -11.30 -4.17
C ASN A 177 -5.88 -10.08 -4.63
N TRP A 178 -5.20 -9.01 -5.08
CA TRP A 178 -5.83 -7.80 -5.59
C TRP A 178 -6.59 -8.08 -6.88
N GLU A 179 -5.91 -8.62 -7.91
CA GLU A 179 -6.49 -8.92 -9.22
C GLU A 179 -7.66 -9.92 -9.13
N LEU A 180 -7.52 -10.96 -8.30
CA LEU A 180 -8.61 -11.91 -8.06
C LEU A 180 -9.79 -11.23 -7.37
N GLY A 181 -9.52 -10.35 -6.41
CA GLY A 181 -10.54 -9.56 -5.73
C GLY A 181 -11.29 -8.65 -6.70
N GLU A 182 -10.58 -7.93 -7.56
CA GLU A 182 -11.18 -7.07 -8.57
C GLU A 182 -12.01 -7.85 -9.59
N TYR A 183 -11.49 -8.98 -10.08
CA TYR A 183 -12.25 -9.88 -10.94
C TYR A 183 -13.56 -10.32 -10.28
N MET A 184 -13.51 -10.79 -9.03
CA MET A 184 -14.71 -11.24 -8.30
C MET A 184 -15.70 -10.09 -8.05
N MET A 185 -15.21 -8.90 -7.71
CA MET A 185 -16.06 -7.72 -7.52
C MET A 185 -16.68 -7.26 -8.84
N PHE A 186 -15.92 -7.25 -9.92
CA PHE A 186 -16.40 -6.88 -11.26
C PHE A 186 -17.53 -7.81 -11.72
N GLN A 187 -17.34 -9.13 -11.62
CA GLN A 187 -18.38 -10.10 -11.99
C GLN A 187 -19.66 -9.89 -11.19
N ARG A 188 -19.54 -9.65 -9.88
CA ARG A 188 -20.68 -9.35 -9.00
C ARG A 188 -21.37 -8.05 -9.38
N GLU A 189 -20.62 -6.98 -9.61
CA GLU A 189 -21.19 -5.66 -9.92
C GLU A 189 -21.93 -5.68 -11.26
N ILE A 190 -21.38 -6.34 -12.28
CA ILE A 190 -22.03 -6.51 -13.58
C ILE A 190 -23.31 -7.34 -13.46
N ALA A 191 -23.27 -8.44 -12.69
CA ALA A 191 -24.46 -9.27 -12.47
C ALA A 191 -25.60 -8.50 -11.77
N GLU A 192 -25.27 -7.55 -10.89
CA GLU A 192 -26.28 -6.75 -10.18
C GLU A 192 -26.79 -5.56 -11.01
N LYS A 193 -25.93 -4.88 -11.77
CA LYS A 193 -26.29 -3.64 -12.47
C LYS A 193 -26.67 -3.83 -13.93
N GLY A 194 -26.17 -4.88 -14.58
CA GLY A 194 -26.35 -5.13 -16.02
C GLY A 194 -25.64 -4.14 -16.94
N ASP A 195 -24.94 -3.14 -16.40
CA ASP A 195 -24.25 -2.08 -17.15
C ASP A 195 -22.91 -1.72 -16.50
N ALA A 196 -21.81 -1.86 -17.26
CA ALA A 196 -20.45 -1.53 -16.85
C ALA A 196 -20.20 -0.03 -16.59
N ALA A 197 -21.06 0.85 -17.11
CA ALA A 197 -21.02 2.27 -16.80
C ALA A 197 -21.48 2.57 -15.36
N LEU A 198 -22.28 1.67 -14.77
CA LEU A 198 -22.81 1.79 -13.41
C LEU A 198 -21.97 1.06 -12.36
N THR A 199 -20.98 0.27 -12.77
CA THR A 199 -20.00 -0.35 -11.89
C THR A 199 -18.85 0.62 -11.62
N ASN A 200 -18.08 0.42 -10.55
CA ASN A 200 -16.79 1.15 -10.40
C ASN A 200 -15.64 0.26 -10.86
N MET A 201 -15.72 -1.04 -10.58
CA MET A 201 -14.64 -1.95 -10.93
C MET A 201 -14.59 -2.13 -12.46
N GLN A 202 -13.37 -2.15 -13.00
CA GLN A 202 -13.08 -2.64 -14.33
C GLN A 202 -12.11 -3.78 -14.17
N TRP A 203 -12.25 -4.79 -15.02
CA TRP A 203 -11.30 -5.87 -15.04
C TRP A 203 -11.23 -6.44 -16.44
N SER A 204 -10.03 -6.64 -16.95
CA SER A 204 -9.77 -7.42 -18.14
C SER A 204 -8.39 -8.04 -18.05
N MET A 205 -8.16 -9.12 -18.80
CA MET A 205 -6.84 -9.75 -18.83
C MET A 205 -5.75 -8.79 -19.32
N GLU A 206 -6.07 -7.91 -20.28
CA GLU A 206 -5.13 -6.92 -20.78
C GLU A 206 -4.75 -5.89 -19.71
N ASP A 207 -5.73 -5.44 -18.93
CA ASP A 207 -5.55 -4.50 -17.83
C ASP A 207 -4.68 -5.10 -16.72
N THR A 208 -5.02 -6.32 -16.29
CA THR A 208 -4.22 -7.09 -15.32
C THR A 208 -2.77 -7.24 -15.76
N TRP A 209 -2.50 -7.50 -17.04
CA TRP A 209 -1.11 -7.59 -17.54
C TRP A 209 -0.36 -6.25 -17.42
N ARG A 210 -1.04 -5.13 -17.65
CA ARG A 210 -0.46 -3.79 -17.49
C ARG A 210 -0.20 -3.47 -16.03
N ASP A 211 -1.12 -3.83 -15.14
CA ASP A 211 -0.96 -3.63 -13.70
C ASP A 211 0.16 -4.48 -13.11
N VAL A 212 0.28 -5.74 -13.56
CA VAL A 212 1.44 -6.58 -13.24
C VAL A 212 2.74 -5.94 -13.75
N GLY A 213 2.75 -5.44 -14.99
CA GLY A 213 3.91 -4.72 -15.55
C GLY A 213 4.29 -3.47 -14.75
N ALA A 214 3.30 -2.65 -14.39
CA ALA A 214 3.48 -1.46 -13.55
C ALA A 214 4.02 -1.82 -12.16
N ASN A 215 3.47 -2.88 -11.54
CA ASN A 215 3.95 -3.39 -10.26
C ASN A 215 5.42 -3.83 -10.34
N LEU A 216 5.83 -4.51 -11.41
CA LEU A 216 7.24 -4.92 -11.63
C LEU A 216 8.18 -3.72 -11.83
N ILE A 217 7.72 -2.66 -12.50
CA ILE A 217 8.47 -1.39 -12.61
C ILE A 217 8.68 -0.78 -11.22
N GLY A 218 7.61 -0.68 -10.44
CA GLY A 218 7.65 -0.18 -9.06
C GLY A 218 8.62 -0.98 -8.18
N TRP A 219 8.52 -2.31 -8.22
CA TRP A 219 9.44 -3.21 -7.51
C TRP A 219 10.90 -3.00 -7.93
N THR A 220 11.17 -2.93 -9.24
CA THR A 220 12.53 -2.73 -9.76
C THR A 220 13.11 -1.42 -9.23
N ALA A 221 12.34 -0.34 -9.29
CA ALA A 221 12.76 0.96 -8.77
C ALA A 221 13.03 0.91 -7.26
N ALA A 222 12.21 0.18 -6.49
CA ALA A 222 12.41 0.02 -5.05
C ALA A 222 13.72 -0.73 -4.73
N MET A 223 14.04 -1.78 -5.49
CA MET A 223 15.28 -2.54 -5.27
C MET A 223 16.52 -1.74 -5.67
N LEU A 224 16.46 -0.96 -6.75
CA LEU A 224 17.54 -0.04 -7.12
C LEU A 224 17.76 1.03 -6.04
N TRP A 225 16.67 1.60 -5.54
CA TRP A 225 16.70 2.57 -4.43
C TRP A 225 17.29 1.94 -3.17
N HIS A 226 16.85 0.76 -2.78
CA HIS A 226 17.35 0.06 -1.59
C HIS A 226 18.85 -0.23 -1.70
N ARG A 227 19.32 -0.75 -2.85
CA ARG A 227 20.76 -0.98 -3.10
C ARG A 227 21.59 0.30 -3.06
N SER A 228 21.03 1.43 -3.50
CA SER A 228 21.75 2.72 -3.47
C SER A 228 22.02 3.22 -2.04
N LYS A 229 21.21 2.82 -1.06
CA LYS A 229 21.39 3.16 0.36
C LYS A 229 22.45 2.31 1.07
N GLN A 230 22.81 1.16 0.50
CA GLN A 230 23.78 0.23 1.09
C GLN A 230 25.23 0.51 0.67
N LYS A 231 25.42 1.41 -0.30
CA LYS A 231 26.74 1.90 -0.73
C LYS A 231 27.14 3.12 0.09
#